data_AF-A0A915JMD5-F1
#
_entry.id   AF-A0A915JMD5-F1
#
_cell.length_a   1.000
_cell.length_b   1.000
_cell.length_c   1.000
_cell.angle_alpha   90.00
_cell.angle_beta   90.00
_cell.angle_gamma   90.00
#
_symmetry.space_group_name_H-M   'P 1'
#
loop_
_entity.id
_entity.type
_entity.pdbx_description
1 polymer ?
#
loop_
_entity_poly.entity_id
_entity_poly.type
_entity_poly.pdbx_seq_one_letter_code
_entity_poly.pdbx_strand_id
1 'polypeptide(L)'
;MKKDSFSTDNRINKEMNNLMNYLPDSAESVKNFRSLNSKTSPLIGDLNEDNNAEMSRKVYDWSKQPYAYVILADNGKKQNMLQERNLKIAHEIVKLVTKIQTAEEDEYSLIVKGLIPYNNKNLTWSDLCQKNFHESDQCLEHPFMTLIRQSPLPMVQLSLLMKYPEIRIQNVSIDTTILFGKVKQNAYTGLVESVAALRLPFLLQNEPNNLAFSNLIRKWQRKFVDQISKLKHSTLVIDFSTSISLNDEIARNGKLLIDYLPAVFFALVVFSCFCCFHIDWVLSQPLLGFCGVLTAAQAVVVAFGILISAGFSFIQMVYIMPFFVLAVSADNAFLVLNAWRNTHPLAETKHRLAKAVGSTSVSIMITALTDGLSFAVGTISQFPAIRIFCTYCALAILCSFLFQMTFFVSCLVLCAQRESSNRHCLCLWRVHPRVESDLNQEPKWRVPSLVFGELGRSENRD
;
A
#
# COMPACT_ATOMS: atom_id res chain seq x y z
N MET A 1 8.78 5.06 27.45
CA MET A 1 7.50 4.95 26.71
C MET A 1 7.66 4.13 25.42
N LYS A 2 8.18 2.90 25.49
CA LYS A 2 8.55 2.09 24.30
C LYS A 2 8.21 0.59 24.44
N LYS A 3 7.25 0.25 25.31
CA LYS A 3 6.86 -1.16 25.59
C LYS A 3 5.48 -1.56 25.03
N ASP A 4 4.70 -0.63 24.49
CA ASP A 4 3.33 -0.93 24.06
C ASP A 4 3.22 -1.31 22.56
N SER A 5 4.19 -1.00 21.70
CA SER A 5 4.12 -1.36 20.28
C SER A 5 4.33 -2.86 20.01
N PHE A 6 5.31 -3.48 20.69
CA PHE A 6 5.63 -4.91 20.51
C PHE A 6 4.58 -5.87 21.09
N SER A 7 3.85 -5.44 22.13
CA SER A 7 2.72 -6.20 22.69
C SER A 7 1.50 -6.18 21.78
N THR A 8 1.33 -5.12 20.99
CA THR A 8 0.18 -4.96 20.10
C THR A 8 0.38 -5.78 18.83
N ASP A 9 1.61 -5.85 18.31
CA ASP A 9 1.96 -6.70 17.15
C ASP A 9 1.77 -8.20 17.42
N ASN A 10 2.10 -8.70 18.60
CA ASN A 10 1.84 -10.11 18.94
C ASN A 10 0.35 -10.42 19.11
N ARG A 11 -0.48 -9.43 19.47
CA ARG A 11 -1.92 -9.58 19.60
C ARG A 11 -2.61 -9.51 18.24
N ILE A 12 -2.18 -8.57 17.38
CA ILE A 12 -2.61 -8.45 15.99
C ILE A 12 -2.20 -9.68 15.18
N ASN A 13 -0.97 -10.18 15.33
CA ASN A 13 -0.53 -11.41 14.65
C ASN A 13 -1.28 -12.66 15.13
N LYS A 14 -1.67 -12.71 16.41
CA LYS A 14 -2.50 -13.80 16.95
C LYS A 14 -3.94 -13.72 16.47
N GLU A 15 -4.50 -12.51 16.35
CA GLU A 15 -5.82 -12.28 15.76
C GLU A 15 -5.83 -12.52 14.24
N MET A 16 -4.80 -12.08 13.49
CA MET A 16 -4.60 -12.38 12.06
C MET A 16 -4.41 -13.87 11.79
N ASN A 17 -3.63 -14.58 12.61
CA ASN A 17 -3.50 -16.04 12.47
C ASN A 17 -4.80 -16.77 12.83
N ASN A 18 -5.57 -16.27 13.79
CA ASN A 18 -6.91 -16.79 14.05
C ASN A 18 -7.86 -16.51 12.87
N LEU A 19 -7.81 -15.32 12.27
CA LEU A 19 -8.58 -14.88 11.10
C LEU A 19 -8.28 -15.69 9.83
N MET A 20 -7.00 -15.96 9.55
CA MET A 20 -6.59 -16.84 8.43
C MET A 20 -7.11 -18.26 8.60
N ASN A 21 -7.38 -18.69 9.84
CA ASN A 21 -8.04 -19.97 10.08
C ASN A 21 -9.57 -19.92 9.81
N TYR A 22 -10.23 -18.76 9.72
CA TYR A 22 -11.68 -18.64 9.50
C TYR A 22 -12.05 -18.27 8.07
N LEU A 23 -11.14 -17.66 7.33
CA LEU A 23 -11.26 -17.55 5.89
C LEU A 23 -11.18 -18.97 5.31
N PRO A 24 -12.11 -19.40 4.44
CA PRO A 24 -11.88 -20.63 3.69
C PRO A 24 -10.52 -20.45 3.02
N ASP A 25 -9.63 -21.44 3.13
CA ASP A 25 -8.39 -21.46 2.36
C ASP A 25 -8.78 -21.02 0.96
N SER A 26 -8.38 -19.80 0.58
CA SER A 26 -8.86 -19.19 -0.66
C SER A 26 -8.51 -20.08 -1.85
N ALA A 27 -7.54 -20.99 -1.67
CA ALA A 27 -7.23 -22.08 -2.58
C ALA A 27 -8.33 -23.16 -2.68
N GLU A 28 -8.94 -23.61 -1.58
CA GLU A 28 -9.91 -24.71 -1.59
C GLU A 28 -11.32 -24.25 -1.98
N SER A 29 -11.77 -23.07 -1.57
CA SER A 29 -13.03 -22.48 -2.08
C SER A 29 -12.92 -22.11 -3.57
N VAL A 30 -11.79 -21.55 -4.02
CA VAL A 30 -11.55 -21.29 -5.45
C VAL A 30 -11.35 -22.59 -6.25
N LYS A 31 -10.71 -23.62 -5.68
CA LYS A 31 -10.63 -24.95 -6.30
C LYS A 31 -12.01 -25.59 -6.39
N ASN A 32 -12.83 -25.50 -5.35
CA ASN A 32 -14.20 -26.01 -5.34
C ASN A 32 -15.05 -25.25 -6.37
N PHE A 33 -15.00 -23.91 -6.38
CA PHE A 33 -15.66 -23.06 -7.38
C PHE A 33 -15.22 -23.38 -8.82
N ARG A 34 -13.91 -23.55 -9.07
CA ARG A 34 -13.39 -23.99 -10.38
C ARG A 34 -13.83 -25.41 -10.74
N SER A 35 -13.84 -26.33 -9.76
CA SER A 35 -14.30 -27.71 -9.96
C SER A 35 -15.80 -27.77 -10.24
N LEU A 36 -16.58 -26.88 -9.63
CA LEU A 36 -18.03 -26.76 -9.82
C LEU A 36 -18.34 -26.18 -11.19
N ASN A 37 -17.65 -25.11 -11.61
CA ASN A 37 -17.73 -24.61 -12.98
C ASN A 37 -17.36 -25.66 -14.03
N SER A 38 -16.40 -26.55 -13.72
CA SER A 38 -16.04 -27.65 -14.63
C SER A 38 -17.04 -28.82 -14.62
N LYS A 39 -17.93 -28.89 -13.61
CA LYS A 39 -18.95 -29.94 -13.45
C LYS A 39 -20.35 -29.50 -13.84
N THR A 40 -20.63 -28.20 -13.90
CA THR A 40 -21.87 -27.63 -14.44
C THR A 40 -21.83 -27.47 -15.97
N SER A 41 -20.64 -27.43 -16.57
CA SER A 41 -20.45 -27.38 -18.03
C SER A 41 -21.01 -28.56 -18.86
N PRO A 42 -21.17 -29.80 -18.36
CA PRO A 42 -21.78 -30.88 -19.14
C PRO A 42 -23.29 -31.08 -18.90
N LEU A 43 -23.92 -30.34 -17.98
CA LEU A 43 -25.35 -30.45 -17.65
C LEU A 43 -26.23 -29.38 -18.35
N ILE A 44 -25.62 -28.52 -19.16
CA ILE A 44 -26.27 -27.58 -20.08
C ILE A 44 -25.90 -27.97 -21.52
N GLY A 45 -25.87 -29.28 -21.79
CA GLY A 45 -25.90 -29.83 -23.14
C GLY A 45 -27.35 -30.16 -23.46
N ASP A 46 -27.81 -29.73 -24.63
CA ASP A 46 -29.17 -29.86 -25.15
C ASP A 46 -30.15 -28.77 -24.69
N LEU A 47 -29.95 -27.53 -25.19
CA LEU A 47 -30.97 -26.66 -25.78
C LEU A 47 -30.34 -25.29 -26.19
N ASN A 48 -30.16 -25.12 -27.51
CA ASN A 48 -29.79 -23.91 -28.28
C ASN A 48 -28.48 -23.18 -27.90
N GLU A 49 -27.47 -23.32 -28.77
CA GLU A 49 -26.05 -22.99 -28.53
C GLU A 49 -25.63 -21.51 -28.67
N ASP A 50 -26.38 -20.64 -29.34
CA ASP A 50 -25.79 -19.33 -29.71
C ASP A 50 -25.95 -18.21 -28.67
N ASN A 51 -27.00 -18.25 -27.83
CA ASN A 51 -27.21 -17.21 -26.79
C ASN A 51 -26.63 -17.60 -25.41
N ASN A 52 -26.36 -18.89 -25.20
CA ASN A 52 -25.94 -19.41 -23.90
C ASN A 52 -24.42 -19.39 -23.69
N ALA A 53 -23.62 -19.28 -24.76
CA ALA A 53 -22.16 -19.13 -24.65
C ALA A 53 -21.76 -17.79 -24.01
N GLU A 54 -22.57 -16.74 -24.21
CA GLU A 54 -22.38 -15.43 -23.58
C GLU A 54 -22.93 -15.40 -22.14
N MET A 55 -24.00 -16.17 -21.87
CA MET A 55 -24.59 -16.33 -20.54
C MET A 55 -23.74 -17.22 -19.61
N SER A 56 -23.13 -18.27 -20.16
CA SER A 56 -22.24 -19.19 -19.45
C SER A 56 -20.83 -18.63 -19.25
N ARG A 57 -20.39 -17.66 -20.07
CA ARG A 57 -19.13 -16.91 -19.85
C ARG A 57 -19.26 -15.77 -18.84
N LYS A 58 -20.47 -15.35 -18.48
CA LYS A 58 -20.74 -14.48 -17.32
C LYS A 58 -20.89 -15.30 -16.03
N VAL A 59 -20.00 -16.28 -15.82
CA VAL A 59 -19.68 -16.73 -14.46
C VAL A 59 -19.26 -15.48 -13.70
N TYR A 60 -20.07 -15.10 -12.72
CA TYR A 60 -19.90 -13.93 -11.88
C TYR A 60 -18.45 -13.80 -11.39
N ASP A 61 -17.70 -12.91 -12.03
CA ASP A 61 -16.36 -12.58 -11.59
C ASP A 61 -16.48 -11.58 -10.43
N TRP A 62 -16.67 -12.12 -9.22
CA TRP A 62 -16.72 -11.37 -7.97
C TRP A 62 -15.52 -10.42 -7.81
N SER A 63 -14.41 -10.67 -8.52
CA SER A 63 -13.22 -9.82 -8.50
C SER A 63 -13.41 -8.46 -9.18
N LYS A 64 -14.40 -8.32 -10.09
CA LYS A 64 -14.58 -7.12 -10.92
C LYS A 64 -15.70 -6.19 -10.46
N GLN A 65 -16.47 -6.56 -9.44
CA GLN A 65 -17.60 -5.79 -8.93
C GLN A 65 -17.23 -5.11 -7.60
N PRO A 66 -17.75 -3.90 -7.31
CA PRO A 66 -17.66 -3.35 -5.97
C PRO A 66 -18.45 -4.25 -5.00
N TYR A 67 -17.84 -4.54 -3.86
CA TYR A 67 -18.45 -5.41 -2.85
C TYR A 67 -18.24 -4.84 -1.45
N ALA A 68 -19.11 -5.26 -0.55
CA ALA A 68 -18.94 -5.14 0.88
C ALA A 68 -19.27 -6.51 1.51
N TYR A 69 -18.57 -6.90 2.56
CA TYR A 69 -18.96 -8.10 3.29
C TYR A 69 -18.71 -7.93 4.79
N VAL A 70 -19.52 -8.64 5.58
CA VAL A 70 -19.35 -8.79 7.02
C VAL A 70 -19.07 -10.27 7.31
N ILE A 71 -18.08 -10.57 8.13
CA ILE A 71 -17.78 -11.90 8.65
C ILE A 71 -18.19 -11.92 10.11
N LEU A 72 -18.99 -12.90 10.48
CA LEU A 72 -19.44 -13.16 11.83
C LEU A 72 -18.85 -14.49 12.28
N ALA A 73 -18.03 -14.49 13.32
CA ALA A 73 -17.46 -15.70 13.88
C ALA A 73 -17.89 -15.87 15.34
N ASP A 74 -18.28 -17.09 15.70
CA ASP A 74 -18.66 -17.42 17.08
C ASP A 74 -17.39 -17.63 17.93
N ASN A 75 -17.24 -16.80 18.97
CA ASN A 75 -16.12 -16.89 19.91
C ASN A 75 -16.37 -17.94 21.02
N GLY A 76 -17.51 -18.62 20.99
CA GLY A 76 -17.88 -19.66 21.94
C GLY A 76 -17.15 -21.00 21.74
N LYS A 77 -17.18 -21.85 22.77
CA LYS A 77 -16.53 -23.18 22.77
C LYS A 77 -17.05 -24.15 21.68
N LYS A 78 -18.30 -23.99 21.25
CA LYS A 78 -18.93 -24.85 20.23
C LYS A 78 -18.78 -24.32 18.80
N GLN A 79 -18.38 -23.05 18.63
CA GLN A 79 -18.20 -22.37 17.33
C GLN A 79 -19.31 -22.70 16.33
N ASN A 80 -20.56 -22.33 16.63
CA ASN A 80 -21.69 -22.61 15.74
C ASN A 80 -22.55 -21.37 15.46
N MET A 81 -22.39 -20.82 14.27
CA MET A 81 -23.13 -19.67 13.75
C MET A 81 -24.59 -19.98 13.39
N LEU A 82 -24.96 -21.26 13.21
CA LEU A 82 -26.33 -21.66 12.84
C LEU A 82 -27.31 -21.67 14.03
N GLN A 83 -26.87 -21.30 15.22
CA GLN A 83 -27.75 -21.16 16.38
C GLN A 83 -28.73 -19.98 16.19
N GLU A 84 -29.96 -20.14 16.68
CA GLU A 84 -31.03 -19.13 16.56
C GLU A 84 -30.57 -17.75 17.05
N ARG A 85 -29.84 -17.69 18.17
CA ARG A 85 -29.29 -16.43 18.72
C ARG A 85 -28.34 -15.74 17.74
N ASN A 86 -27.44 -16.49 17.12
CA ASN A 86 -26.43 -15.95 16.21
C ASN A 86 -27.07 -15.53 14.88
N LEU A 87 -28.06 -16.29 14.40
CA LEU A 87 -28.85 -15.94 13.21
C LEU A 87 -29.73 -14.70 13.42
N LYS A 88 -30.26 -14.47 14.63
CA LYS A 88 -30.95 -13.22 14.99
C LYS A 88 -30.03 -12.00 14.87
N ILE A 89 -28.79 -12.11 15.35
CA ILE A 89 -27.80 -11.03 15.22
C ILE A 89 -27.44 -10.80 13.75
N ALA A 90 -27.22 -11.87 12.98
CA ALA A 90 -26.97 -11.76 11.54
C ALA A 90 -28.13 -11.06 10.81
N HIS A 91 -29.38 -11.39 11.17
CA HIS A 91 -30.57 -10.73 10.63
C HIS A 91 -30.64 -9.23 10.97
N GLU A 92 -30.33 -8.85 12.22
CA GLU A 92 -30.26 -7.44 12.63
C GLU A 92 -29.20 -6.66 11.83
N ILE A 93 -28.04 -7.26 11.59
CA ILE A 93 -26.97 -6.66 10.78
C ILE A 93 -27.42 -6.48 9.33
N VAL A 94 -28.05 -7.48 8.72
CA VAL A 94 -28.59 -7.36 7.35
C VAL A 94 -29.66 -6.25 7.28
N LYS A 95 -30.56 -6.16 8.27
CA LYS A 95 -31.53 -5.07 8.37
C LYS A 95 -30.90 -3.70 8.56
N LEU A 96 -29.80 -3.62 9.31
CA LEU A 96 -29.07 -2.38 9.51
C LEU A 96 -28.42 -1.91 8.20
N VAL A 97 -27.72 -2.82 7.50
CA VAL A 97 -27.02 -2.51 6.23
C VAL A 97 -28.01 -2.06 5.14
N THR A 98 -29.15 -2.75 5.02
CA THR A 98 -30.18 -2.40 4.04
C THR A 98 -30.89 -1.07 4.33
N LYS A 99 -30.85 -0.59 5.58
CA LYS A 99 -31.39 0.72 5.98
C LYS A 99 -30.40 1.87 5.82
N ILE A 100 -29.14 1.60 5.48
CA ILE A 100 -28.13 2.66 5.31
C ILE A 100 -28.55 3.53 4.12
N GLN A 101 -28.96 4.77 4.42
CA GLN A 101 -29.26 5.79 3.43
C GLN A 101 -28.07 6.73 3.28
N THR A 102 -27.71 7.04 2.04
CA THR A 102 -26.81 8.14 1.74
C THR A 102 -27.62 9.42 1.62
N ALA A 103 -27.88 10.10 2.74
CA ALA A 103 -28.31 11.50 2.70
C ALA A 103 -27.20 12.36 2.11
N GLU A 104 -27.60 13.27 1.22
CA GLU A 104 -26.80 14.35 0.65
C GLU A 104 -26.86 15.53 1.64
N GLU A 105 -26.11 15.44 2.73
CA GLU A 105 -25.83 16.61 3.58
C GLU A 105 -24.36 17.00 3.36
N ASP A 106 -24.25 18.08 2.58
CA ASP A 106 -23.14 19.02 2.42
C ASP A 106 -21.85 18.60 1.71
N GLU A 107 -21.38 19.56 0.90
CA GLU A 107 -20.08 19.68 0.24
C GLU A 107 -19.95 19.18 -1.23
N TYR A 108 -20.73 19.74 -2.18
CA TYR A 108 -20.31 19.83 -3.59
C TYR A 108 -20.92 21.06 -4.30
N SER A 109 -20.50 22.25 -3.90
CA SER A 109 -20.58 23.46 -4.74
C SER A 109 -19.19 23.87 -5.21
N LEU A 110 -18.37 22.93 -5.71
CA LEU A 110 -17.16 23.31 -6.46
C LEU A 110 -16.82 22.28 -7.54
N ILE A 111 -17.26 22.63 -8.75
CA ILE A 111 -16.58 22.47 -10.04
C ILE A 111 -16.33 21.03 -10.51
N VAL A 112 -17.29 20.46 -11.26
CA VAL A 112 -17.02 19.94 -12.61
C VAL A 112 -18.25 20.21 -13.49
N LYS A 113 -18.06 20.98 -14.56
CA LYS A 113 -19.08 21.29 -15.57
C LYS A 113 -19.54 20.01 -16.28
N GLY A 114 -20.86 19.79 -16.37
CA GLY A 114 -21.46 19.09 -17.50
C GLY A 114 -21.97 17.66 -17.33
N LEU A 115 -22.15 17.14 -16.10
CA LEU A 115 -22.83 15.86 -15.89
C LEU A 115 -23.98 16.05 -14.90
N ILE A 116 -25.14 15.56 -15.30
CA ILE A 116 -26.46 15.75 -14.69
C ILE A 116 -26.40 15.46 -13.17
N PRO A 117 -26.90 16.35 -12.29
CA PRO A 117 -27.04 16.05 -10.88
C PRO A 117 -27.98 14.84 -10.73
N TYR A 118 -27.49 13.76 -10.11
CA TYR A 118 -28.38 12.70 -9.66
C TYR A 118 -29.27 13.35 -8.61
N ASN A 119 -30.56 13.49 -8.94
CA ASN A 119 -31.53 14.24 -8.15
C ASN A 119 -31.41 13.96 -6.65
N ASN A 120 -31.61 15.02 -5.87
CA ASN A 120 -31.74 15.19 -4.41
C ASN A 120 -32.66 14.16 -3.70
N LYS A 121 -32.50 12.87 -4.01
CA LYS A 121 -33.30 11.73 -3.59
C LYS A 121 -32.45 10.89 -2.65
N ASN A 122 -33.03 10.52 -1.51
CA ASN A 122 -32.45 9.54 -0.61
C ASN A 122 -32.37 8.20 -1.34
N LEU A 123 -31.17 7.81 -1.75
CA LEU A 123 -30.94 6.52 -2.41
C LEU A 123 -31.07 5.39 -1.38
N THR A 124 -31.82 4.36 -1.75
CA THR A 124 -32.05 3.15 -0.94
C THR A 124 -31.15 2.01 -1.40
N TRP A 125 -31.04 0.96 -0.58
CA TRP A 125 -30.27 -0.24 -0.92
C TRP A 125 -30.64 -0.85 -2.29
N SER A 126 -31.93 -0.79 -2.65
CA SER A 126 -32.46 -1.25 -3.95
C SER A 126 -31.86 -0.55 -5.17
N ASP A 127 -31.39 0.68 -5.01
CA ASP A 127 -30.80 1.47 -6.10
C ASP A 127 -29.30 1.18 -6.26
N LEU A 128 -28.65 0.71 -5.20
CA LEU A 128 -27.20 0.49 -5.13
C LEU A 128 -26.81 -0.96 -5.37
N CYS A 129 -27.69 -1.89 -5.01
CA CYS A 129 -27.43 -3.30 -5.12
C CYS A 129 -27.29 -3.73 -6.59
N GLN A 130 -26.48 -4.76 -6.83
CA GLN A 130 -26.45 -5.38 -8.14
C GLN A 130 -27.84 -5.96 -8.45
N LYS A 131 -28.42 -5.61 -9.61
CA LYS A 131 -29.75 -6.07 -10.02
C LYS A 131 -29.70 -7.44 -10.69
N ASN A 132 -30.79 -8.21 -10.56
CA ASN A 132 -31.00 -9.48 -11.25
C ASN A 132 -31.09 -9.27 -12.77
N PHE A 133 -30.62 -10.25 -13.55
CA PHE A 133 -30.68 -10.20 -15.01
C PHE A 133 -32.12 -10.26 -15.56
N HIS A 134 -33.02 -10.98 -14.86
CA HIS A 134 -34.39 -11.21 -15.30
C HIS A 134 -35.39 -10.16 -14.77
N GLU A 135 -35.10 -9.53 -13.63
CA GLU A 135 -35.97 -8.52 -13.01
C GLU A 135 -35.14 -7.33 -12.53
N SER A 136 -35.37 -6.17 -13.15
CA SER A 136 -34.61 -4.94 -12.92
C SER A 136 -34.87 -4.26 -11.57
N ASP A 137 -35.83 -4.75 -10.78
CA ASP A 137 -36.21 -4.17 -9.49
C ASP A 137 -35.77 -5.01 -8.29
N GLN A 138 -35.20 -6.20 -8.52
CA GLN A 138 -34.74 -7.08 -7.46
C GLN A 138 -33.21 -7.12 -7.38
N CYS A 139 -32.69 -6.95 -6.16
CA CYS A 139 -31.29 -7.16 -5.84
C CYS A 139 -30.90 -8.62 -6.01
N LEU A 140 -29.78 -8.86 -6.66
CA LEU A 140 -29.10 -10.15 -6.73
C LEU A 140 -28.51 -10.47 -5.35
N GLU A 141 -29.22 -11.29 -4.59
CA GLU A 141 -28.79 -11.78 -3.28
C GLU A 141 -28.74 -13.31 -3.30
N HIS A 142 -27.79 -13.89 -2.56
CA HIS A 142 -27.76 -15.33 -2.34
C HIS A 142 -29.04 -15.74 -1.59
N PRO A 143 -29.73 -16.85 -1.92
CA PRO A 143 -31.01 -17.22 -1.28
C PRO A 143 -30.94 -17.29 0.25
N PHE A 144 -29.81 -17.77 0.79
CA PHE A 144 -29.52 -17.71 2.23
C PHE A 144 -29.60 -16.28 2.81
N MET A 145 -29.10 -15.27 2.11
CA MET A 145 -29.22 -13.85 2.49
C MET A 145 -30.68 -13.38 2.43
N THR A 146 -31.41 -13.74 1.38
CA THR A 146 -32.84 -13.43 1.24
C THR A 146 -33.65 -14.01 2.40
N LEU A 147 -33.35 -15.24 2.79
CA LEU A 147 -34.02 -15.91 3.89
C LEU A 147 -33.67 -15.29 5.25
N ILE A 148 -32.39 -14.98 5.48
CA ILE A 148 -31.99 -14.21 6.66
C ILE A 148 -32.77 -12.90 6.71
N ARG A 149 -32.90 -12.18 5.60
CA ARG A 149 -33.60 -10.89 5.53
C ARG A 149 -35.09 -11.00 5.85
N GLN A 150 -35.75 -12.07 5.40
CA GLN A 150 -37.19 -12.29 5.61
C GLN A 150 -37.52 -12.75 7.05
N SER A 151 -36.85 -13.79 7.57
CA SER A 151 -37.03 -14.19 8.98
C SER A 151 -35.95 -15.17 9.49
N PRO A 152 -35.54 -15.08 10.76
CA PRO A 152 -34.50 -15.94 11.34
C PRO A 152 -35.00 -17.35 11.76
N LEU A 153 -36.30 -17.56 11.92
CA LEU A 153 -36.89 -18.79 12.50
C LEU A 153 -37.02 -19.97 11.52
N PRO A 154 -37.49 -19.78 10.26
CA PRO A 154 -37.51 -20.86 9.26
C PRO A 154 -36.10 -21.34 8.88
N MET A 155 -35.09 -20.51 9.13
CA MET A 155 -33.70 -20.79 8.82
C MET A 155 -33.07 -21.84 9.71
N VAL A 156 -33.45 -21.92 10.99
CA VAL A 156 -32.95 -22.99 11.87
C VAL A 156 -33.38 -24.35 11.31
N GLN A 157 -34.62 -24.45 10.84
CA GLN A 157 -35.16 -25.67 10.26
C GLN A 157 -34.56 -25.99 8.89
N LEU A 158 -34.32 -24.97 8.05
CA LEU A 158 -33.65 -25.15 6.77
C LEU A 158 -32.16 -25.49 6.93
N SER A 159 -31.52 -25.00 7.99
CA SER A 159 -30.10 -25.24 8.26
C SER A 159 -29.77 -26.71 8.51
N LEU A 160 -30.73 -27.45 9.08
CA LEU A 160 -30.64 -28.89 9.32
C LEU A 160 -30.74 -29.73 8.03
N LEU A 161 -31.10 -29.10 6.90
CA LEU A 161 -31.22 -29.73 5.57
C LEU A 161 -30.14 -29.25 4.58
N MET A 162 -29.27 -28.32 4.98
CA MET A 162 -28.24 -27.77 4.09
C MET A 162 -27.09 -28.76 3.89
N LYS A 163 -26.71 -28.96 2.63
CA LYS A 163 -25.50 -29.68 2.22
C LYS A 163 -24.41 -28.68 1.85
N TYR A 164 -23.16 -29.09 2.00
CA TYR A 164 -21.98 -28.34 1.58
C TYR A 164 -21.17 -29.21 0.59
N PRO A 165 -20.54 -28.64 -0.46
CA PRO A 165 -20.38 -27.22 -0.79
C PRO A 165 -21.57 -26.57 -1.52
N GLU A 166 -22.52 -27.36 -2.03
CA GLU A 166 -23.66 -26.85 -2.80
C GLU A 166 -25.00 -27.23 -2.20
N ILE A 167 -25.95 -26.29 -2.28
CA ILE A 167 -27.37 -26.57 -2.04
C ILE A 167 -28.05 -26.65 -3.40
N ARG A 168 -28.83 -27.72 -3.60
CA ARG A 168 -29.71 -27.86 -4.77
C ARG A 168 -31.13 -27.49 -4.38
N ILE A 169 -31.65 -26.41 -4.95
CA ILE A 169 -33.04 -26.01 -4.81
C ILE A 169 -33.68 -26.17 -6.20
N GLN A 170 -34.60 -27.11 -6.33
CA GLN A 170 -35.18 -27.51 -7.63
C GLN A 170 -34.07 -27.92 -8.64
N ASN A 171 -33.82 -27.09 -9.66
CA ASN A 171 -32.81 -27.31 -10.72
C ASN A 171 -31.61 -26.35 -10.63
N VAL A 172 -31.52 -25.51 -9.60
CA VAL A 172 -30.41 -24.56 -9.44
C VAL A 172 -29.45 -25.08 -8.36
N SER A 173 -28.19 -25.27 -8.72
CA SER A 173 -27.11 -25.48 -7.75
C SER A 173 -26.57 -24.15 -7.28
N ILE A 174 -26.45 -23.99 -5.97
CA ILE A 174 -26.07 -22.73 -5.34
C ILE A 174 -24.86 -23.01 -4.46
N ASP A 175 -23.77 -22.31 -4.76
CA ASP A 175 -22.50 -22.46 -4.06
C ASP A 175 -22.55 -21.77 -2.68
N THR A 176 -22.41 -22.56 -1.62
CA THR A 176 -22.41 -22.09 -0.23
C THR A 176 -21.01 -21.82 0.33
N THR A 177 -19.96 -22.11 -0.44
CA THR A 177 -18.56 -21.88 -0.01
C THR A 177 -18.26 -20.39 0.20
N ILE A 178 -19.03 -19.51 -0.43
CA ILE A 178 -18.89 -18.05 -0.31
C ILE A 178 -19.45 -17.54 1.04
N LEU A 179 -20.36 -18.30 1.66
CA LEU A 179 -21.05 -17.92 2.90
C LEU A 179 -20.48 -18.57 4.14
N PHE A 180 -20.11 -19.84 4.09
CA PHE A 180 -19.72 -20.59 5.28
C PHE A 180 -18.21 -20.80 5.38
N GLY A 181 -17.65 -20.50 6.55
CA GLY A 181 -16.26 -20.80 6.91
C GLY A 181 -16.18 -21.91 7.95
N LYS A 182 -15.16 -22.77 7.85
CA LYS A 182 -14.89 -23.88 8.79
C LYS A 182 -16.14 -24.74 9.05
N VAL A 183 -16.64 -25.35 7.99
CA VAL A 183 -17.84 -26.19 8.01
C VAL A 183 -17.49 -27.59 8.51
N LYS A 184 -18.17 -28.07 9.55
CA LYS A 184 -18.16 -29.48 9.93
C LYS A 184 -19.38 -30.15 9.32
N GLN A 185 -19.13 -31.25 8.60
CA GLN A 185 -20.17 -32.03 7.94
C GLN A 185 -20.26 -33.41 8.54
N ASN A 186 -21.45 -33.97 8.51
CA ASN A 186 -21.66 -35.37 8.84
C ASN A 186 -21.08 -36.25 7.72
N ALA A 187 -20.21 -37.18 8.08
CA ALA A 187 -19.50 -38.04 7.13
C ALA A 187 -20.44 -38.91 6.27
N TYR A 188 -21.65 -39.21 6.74
CA TYR A 188 -22.58 -40.12 6.08
C TYR A 188 -23.64 -39.39 5.25
N THR A 189 -24.15 -38.26 5.72
CA THR A 189 -25.26 -37.55 5.06
C THR A 189 -24.80 -36.35 4.21
N GLY A 190 -23.57 -35.88 4.39
CA GLY A 190 -23.06 -34.65 3.78
C GLY A 190 -23.79 -33.39 4.25
N LEU A 191 -24.56 -33.49 5.34
CA LEU A 191 -25.27 -32.35 5.95
C LEU A 191 -24.33 -31.55 6.85
N VAL A 192 -24.58 -30.25 6.91
CA VAL A 192 -23.81 -29.32 7.75
C VAL A 192 -24.23 -29.48 9.22
N GLU A 193 -23.27 -29.86 10.08
CA GLU A 193 -23.50 -30.00 11.53
C GLU A 193 -23.21 -28.69 12.28
N SER A 194 -22.14 -28.00 11.88
CA SER A 194 -21.77 -26.72 12.49
C SER A 194 -20.97 -25.86 11.52
N VAL A 195 -21.18 -24.55 11.61
CA VAL A 195 -20.42 -23.54 10.86
C VAL A 195 -19.76 -22.59 11.84
N ALA A 196 -18.43 -22.44 11.79
CA ALA A 196 -17.73 -21.57 12.74
C ALA A 196 -17.81 -20.08 12.36
N ALA A 197 -17.86 -19.77 11.06
CA ALA A 197 -17.93 -18.40 10.56
C ALA A 197 -18.97 -18.25 9.44
N LEU A 198 -19.71 -17.16 9.46
CA LEU A 198 -20.70 -16.79 8.46
C LEU A 198 -20.29 -15.47 7.79
N ARG A 199 -20.16 -15.49 6.47
CA ARG A 199 -19.93 -14.32 5.63
C ARG A 199 -21.24 -13.84 5.03
N LEU A 200 -21.50 -12.55 5.16
CA LEU A 200 -22.65 -11.84 4.60
C LEU A 200 -22.16 -10.94 3.45
N PRO A 201 -22.22 -11.40 2.19
CA PRO A 201 -21.80 -10.61 1.04
C PRO A 201 -22.92 -9.66 0.58
N PHE A 202 -22.53 -8.42 0.30
CA PHE A 202 -23.35 -7.37 -0.28
C PHE A 202 -22.74 -6.94 -1.61
N LEU A 203 -23.42 -7.28 -2.70
CA LEU A 203 -23.00 -6.97 -4.06
C LEU A 203 -23.56 -5.61 -4.49
N LEU A 204 -22.68 -4.74 -4.97
CA LEU A 204 -23.02 -3.41 -5.44
C LEU A 204 -22.91 -3.37 -6.97
N GLN A 205 -23.72 -2.53 -7.60
CA GLN A 205 -23.71 -2.36 -9.04
C GLN A 205 -22.41 -1.71 -9.52
N ASN A 206 -21.80 -2.21 -10.59
CA ASN A 206 -20.64 -1.58 -11.21
C ASN A 206 -21.03 -0.78 -12.46
N GLU A 207 -20.95 0.55 -12.41
CA GLU A 207 -21.05 1.42 -13.59
C GLU A 207 -19.76 2.22 -13.79
N PRO A 208 -18.76 1.69 -14.52
CA PRO A 208 -17.46 2.34 -14.68
C PRO A 208 -17.53 3.66 -15.45
N ASN A 209 -18.54 3.83 -16.32
CA ASN A 209 -18.70 5.03 -17.14
C ASN A 209 -19.35 6.19 -16.37
N ASN A 210 -19.98 5.93 -15.22
CA ASN A 210 -20.72 6.91 -14.45
C ASN A 210 -19.94 7.28 -13.17
N LEU A 211 -19.07 8.30 -13.30
CA LEU A 211 -18.19 8.72 -12.20
C LEU A 211 -18.98 9.19 -10.96
N ALA A 212 -20.13 9.85 -11.16
CA ALA A 212 -21.00 10.28 -10.07
C ALA A 212 -21.54 9.07 -9.27
N PHE A 213 -21.99 8.02 -9.95
CA PHE A 213 -22.47 6.80 -9.32
C PHE A 213 -21.34 6.04 -8.60
N SER A 214 -20.15 5.99 -9.19
CA SER A 214 -18.99 5.37 -8.52
C SER A 214 -18.59 6.08 -7.21
N ASN A 215 -18.69 7.41 -7.17
CA ASN A 215 -18.44 8.21 -5.98
C ASN A 215 -19.53 7.98 -4.93
N LEU A 216 -20.79 7.82 -5.34
CA LEU A 216 -21.90 7.47 -4.47
C LEU A 216 -21.69 6.11 -3.81
N ILE A 217 -21.33 5.08 -4.58
CA ILE A 217 -20.99 3.75 -4.04
C ILE A 217 -19.87 3.85 -3.00
N ARG A 218 -18.82 4.63 -3.30
CA ARG A 218 -17.72 4.85 -2.35
C ARG A 218 -18.20 5.52 -1.07
N LYS A 219 -19.09 6.52 -1.15
CA LYS A 219 -19.71 7.17 0.02
C LYS A 219 -20.53 6.17 0.84
N TRP A 220 -21.33 5.32 0.20
CA TRP A 220 -22.10 4.29 0.88
C TRP A 220 -21.18 3.28 1.58
N GLN A 221 -20.13 2.80 0.92
CA GLN A 221 -19.16 1.87 1.50
C GLN A 221 -18.45 2.45 2.74
N ARG A 222 -18.12 3.75 2.73
CA ARG A 222 -17.58 4.44 3.91
C ARG A 222 -18.59 4.52 5.05
N LYS A 223 -19.85 4.86 4.76
CA LYS A 223 -20.93 4.85 5.77
C LYS A 223 -21.16 3.45 6.33
N PHE A 224 -21.11 2.42 5.48
CA PHE A 224 -21.18 1.02 5.89
C PHE A 224 -20.06 0.66 6.88
N VAL A 225 -18.81 1.00 6.56
CA VAL A 225 -17.67 0.78 7.46
C VAL A 225 -17.87 1.52 8.80
N ASP A 226 -18.27 2.78 8.79
CA ASP A 226 -18.50 3.56 10.01
C ASP A 226 -19.59 2.94 10.90
N GLN A 227 -20.71 2.52 10.32
CA GLN A 227 -21.81 1.90 11.07
C GLN A 227 -21.43 0.53 11.64
N ILE A 228 -20.81 -0.35 10.83
CA ILE A 228 -20.44 -1.69 11.27
C ILE A 228 -19.31 -1.65 12.30
N SER A 229 -18.36 -0.71 12.18
CA SER A 229 -17.26 -0.57 13.14
C SER A 229 -17.71 -0.24 14.57
N LYS A 230 -18.91 0.37 14.71
CA LYS A 230 -19.53 0.70 16.00
C LYS A 230 -20.20 -0.50 16.67
N LEU A 231 -20.50 -1.56 15.91
CA LEU A 231 -21.12 -2.76 16.42
C LEU A 231 -20.07 -3.60 17.16
N LYS A 232 -20.26 -3.78 18.46
CA LYS A 232 -19.46 -4.68 19.29
C LYS A 232 -20.38 -5.65 20.01
N HIS A 233 -20.12 -6.95 19.84
CA HIS A 233 -20.82 -8.00 20.57
C HIS A 233 -19.83 -8.80 21.42
N SER A 234 -20.27 -9.23 22.61
CA SER A 234 -19.44 -10.03 23.52
C SER A 234 -19.29 -11.49 23.08
N THR A 235 -20.25 -12.00 22.31
CA THR A 235 -20.30 -13.41 21.88
C THR A 235 -19.78 -13.64 20.47
N LEU A 236 -19.90 -12.64 19.59
CA LEU A 236 -19.51 -12.74 18.18
C LEU A 236 -18.37 -11.78 17.88
N VAL A 237 -17.40 -12.28 17.13
CA VAL A 237 -16.39 -11.44 16.47
C VAL A 237 -16.98 -11.00 15.13
N ILE A 238 -17.00 -9.68 14.91
CA ILE A 238 -17.50 -9.08 13.68
C ILE A 238 -16.31 -8.46 12.97
N ASP A 239 -16.01 -8.97 11.78
CA ASP A 239 -15.04 -8.39 10.88
C ASP A 239 -15.74 -7.92 9.61
N PHE A 240 -15.19 -6.93 8.93
CA PHE A 240 -15.80 -6.38 7.73
C PHE A 240 -14.73 -5.88 6.79
N SER A 241 -15.05 -5.88 5.50
CA SER A 241 -14.21 -5.27 4.49
C SER A 241 -15.05 -4.86 3.29
N THR A 242 -14.57 -3.84 2.58
CA THR A 242 -15.15 -3.36 1.34
C THR A 242 -14.08 -3.30 0.27
N SER A 243 -14.48 -3.19 -0.99
CA SER A 243 -13.54 -3.05 -2.11
C SER A 243 -12.64 -1.81 -2.02
N ILE A 244 -12.98 -0.81 -1.18
CA ILE A 244 -12.20 0.42 -0.99
C ILE A 244 -11.40 0.44 0.32
N SER A 245 -11.68 -0.44 1.29
CA SER A 245 -11.11 -0.37 2.64
C SER A 245 -9.58 -0.40 2.64
N LEU A 246 -8.97 -1.26 1.82
CA LEU A 246 -7.52 -1.34 1.71
C LEU A 246 -6.91 -0.02 1.18
N ASN A 247 -7.52 0.54 0.14
CA ASN A 247 -7.05 1.78 -0.46
C ASN A 247 -7.21 2.96 0.50
N ASP A 248 -8.33 3.03 1.23
CA ASP A 248 -8.61 4.08 2.22
C ASP A 248 -7.67 3.99 3.45
N GLU A 249 -7.31 2.78 3.92
CA GLU A 249 -6.34 2.62 5.03
C GLU A 249 -4.90 2.95 4.59
N ILE A 250 -4.50 2.55 3.37
CA ILE A 250 -3.22 2.96 2.80
C ILE A 250 -3.16 4.49 2.66
N ALA A 251 -4.25 5.08 2.17
CA ALA A 251 -4.41 6.52 2.04
C ALA A 251 -4.24 7.24 3.39
N ARG A 252 -4.89 6.71 4.44
CA ARG A 252 -4.77 7.23 5.81
C ARG A 252 -3.32 7.23 6.31
N ASN A 253 -2.59 6.14 6.09
CA ASN A 253 -1.17 6.05 6.44
C ASN A 253 -0.34 7.07 5.65
N GLY A 254 -0.64 7.28 4.37
CA GLY A 254 -0.01 8.31 3.55
C GLY A 254 -0.23 9.72 4.10
N LYS A 255 -1.46 10.04 4.53
CA LYS A 255 -1.77 11.35 5.15
C LYS A 255 -0.99 11.59 6.43
N LEU A 256 -0.89 10.58 7.30
CA LEU A 256 -0.08 10.67 8.52
C LEU A 256 1.38 10.96 8.19
N LEU A 257 1.92 10.36 7.13
CA LEU A 257 3.31 10.54 6.72
C LEU A 257 3.63 11.96 6.26
N ILE A 258 2.69 12.66 5.61
CA ILE A 258 2.87 14.04 5.12
C ILE A 258 3.19 14.99 6.26
N ASP A 259 2.48 14.86 7.39
CA ASP A 259 2.68 15.74 8.55
C ASP A 259 4.08 15.58 9.16
N TYR A 260 4.68 14.39 9.06
CA TYR A 260 6.05 14.12 9.53
C TYR A 260 7.13 14.48 8.50
N LEU A 261 6.79 14.69 7.23
CA LEU A 261 7.77 14.91 6.15
C LEU A 261 8.68 16.13 6.39
N PRO A 262 8.18 17.31 6.82
CA PRO A 262 9.04 18.45 7.14
C PRO A 262 10.00 18.18 8.31
N ALA A 263 9.53 17.48 9.35
CA ALA A 263 10.33 17.16 10.52
C ALA A 263 11.46 16.18 10.17
N VAL A 264 11.17 15.15 9.36
CA VAL A 264 12.19 14.21 8.88
C VAL A 264 13.18 14.89 7.94
N PHE A 265 12.70 15.75 7.03
CA PHE A 265 13.58 16.52 6.16
C PHE A 265 14.53 17.40 6.97
N PHE A 266 14.02 18.14 7.95
CA PHE A 266 14.84 18.94 8.86
C PHE A 266 15.85 18.09 9.64
N ALA A 267 15.42 16.96 10.21
CA ALA A 267 16.30 16.05 10.92
C ALA A 267 17.42 15.50 10.02
N LEU A 268 17.11 15.15 8.76
CA LEU A 268 18.10 14.69 7.78
C LEU A 268 19.08 15.80 7.38
N VAL A 269 18.63 17.04 7.23
CA VAL A 269 19.53 18.18 6.98
C VAL A 269 20.50 18.35 8.15
N VAL A 270 20.00 18.35 9.38
CA VAL A 270 20.84 18.50 10.59
C VAL A 270 21.83 17.34 10.69
N PHE A 271 21.35 16.09 10.54
CA PHE A 271 22.19 14.91 10.56
C PHE A 271 23.26 14.93 9.46
N SER A 272 22.88 15.30 8.23
CA SER A 272 23.80 15.37 7.10
C SER A 272 24.86 16.44 7.30
N CYS A 273 24.47 17.64 7.76
CA CYS A 273 25.42 18.68 8.12
C CYS A 273 26.38 18.19 9.21
N PHE A 274 25.84 17.53 10.26
CA PHE A 274 26.62 16.98 11.37
C PHE A 274 27.69 15.97 10.90
N CYS A 275 27.31 14.99 10.08
CA CYS A 275 28.24 14.00 9.52
C CYS A 275 29.33 14.63 8.62
N CYS A 276 29.04 15.78 8.02
CA CYS A 276 29.99 16.52 7.18
C CYS A 276 30.92 17.46 7.96
N PHE A 277 30.77 17.60 9.28
CA PHE A 277 31.74 18.34 10.11
C PHE A 277 33.06 17.58 10.24
N HIS A 278 34.13 18.36 10.38
CA HIS A 278 35.47 17.91 10.72
C HIS A 278 35.98 18.77 11.89
N ILE A 279 37.00 18.33 12.62
CA ILE A 279 37.58 19.10 13.73
C ILE A 279 38.16 20.43 13.21
N ASP A 280 38.71 20.41 12.00
CA ASP A 280 39.20 21.61 11.31
C ASP A 280 38.07 22.34 10.59
N TRP A 281 37.92 23.63 10.88
CA TRP A 281 36.92 24.52 10.26
C TRP A 281 37.14 24.74 8.76
N VAL A 282 38.35 24.53 8.26
CA VAL A 282 38.67 24.63 6.82
C VAL A 282 38.22 23.36 6.08
N LEU A 283 38.53 22.17 6.63
CA LEU A 283 38.17 20.86 6.06
C LEU A 283 36.70 20.50 6.27
N SER A 284 36.02 21.11 7.24
CA SER A 284 34.59 20.93 7.46
C SER A 284 33.79 21.32 6.22
N GLN A 285 32.82 20.50 5.81
CA GLN A 285 31.98 20.74 4.62
C GLN A 285 30.47 20.62 4.91
N PRO A 286 29.92 21.30 5.95
CA PRO A 286 28.49 21.22 6.28
C PRO A 286 27.57 21.70 5.14
N LEU A 287 28.01 22.72 4.38
CA LEU A 287 27.29 23.20 3.19
C LEU A 287 27.11 22.10 2.14
N LEU A 288 28.07 21.18 2.00
CA LEU A 288 27.96 20.06 1.08
C LEU A 288 26.91 19.04 1.55
N GLY A 289 26.81 18.81 2.88
CA GLY A 289 25.73 18.00 3.46
C GLY A 289 24.35 18.58 3.18
N PHE A 290 24.19 19.91 3.37
CA PHE A 290 22.96 20.60 2.98
C PHE A 290 22.65 20.46 1.48
N CYS A 291 23.65 20.67 0.61
CA CYS A 291 23.47 20.51 -0.83
C CYS A 291 23.08 19.08 -1.22
N GLY A 292 23.59 18.05 -0.53
CA GLY A 292 23.23 16.65 -0.77
C GLY A 292 21.78 16.32 -0.43
N VAL A 293 21.17 17.01 0.54
CA VAL A 293 19.73 16.87 0.82
C VAL A 293 18.90 17.70 -0.17
N LEU A 294 19.42 18.87 -0.57
CA LEU A 294 18.76 19.74 -1.54
C LEU A 294 18.66 19.10 -2.94
N THR A 295 19.68 18.33 -3.36
CA THR A 295 19.65 17.60 -4.65
C THR A 295 18.49 16.61 -4.70
N ALA A 296 18.27 15.87 -3.61
CA ALA A 296 17.17 14.94 -3.49
C ALA A 296 15.81 15.65 -3.58
N ALA A 297 15.67 16.78 -2.88
CA ALA A 297 14.45 17.59 -2.91
C ALA A 297 14.15 18.10 -4.32
N GLN A 298 15.16 18.61 -5.03
CA GLN A 298 15.03 19.07 -6.41
C GLN A 298 14.62 17.94 -7.35
N ALA A 299 15.24 16.76 -7.21
CA ALA A 299 14.90 15.58 -8.01
C ALA A 299 13.43 15.15 -7.84
N VAL A 300 12.96 15.12 -6.60
CA VAL A 300 11.57 14.79 -6.26
C VAL A 300 10.61 15.80 -6.89
N VAL A 301 10.84 17.11 -6.68
CA VAL A 301 9.98 18.18 -7.22
C VAL A 301 9.91 18.13 -8.74
N VAL A 302 11.04 17.93 -9.41
CA VAL A 302 11.10 17.86 -10.88
C VAL A 302 10.39 16.62 -11.41
N ALA A 303 10.58 15.45 -10.79
CA ALA A 303 9.90 14.23 -11.20
C ALA A 303 8.38 14.33 -11.04
N PHE A 304 7.91 14.89 -9.92
CA PHE A 304 6.49 15.22 -9.72
C PHE A 304 5.97 16.17 -10.80
N GLY A 305 6.69 17.26 -11.05
CA GLY A 305 6.30 18.27 -12.04
C GLY A 305 6.17 17.68 -13.44
N ILE A 306 7.14 16.87 -13.88
CA ILE A 306 7.12 16.23 -15.20
C ILE A 306 5.95 15.25 -15.32
N LEU A 307 5.73 14.38 -14.33
CA LEU A 307 4.68 13.35 -14.41
C LEU A 307 3.27 13.92 -14.30
N ILE A 308 3.06 14.90 -13.42
CA ILE A 308 1.78 15.59 -13.32
C ILE A 308 1.50 16.37 -14.61
N SER A 309 2.52 17.04 -15.17
CA SER A 309 2.39 17.73 -16.46
C SER A 309 2.12 16.77 -17.62
N ALA A 310 2.61 15.54 -17.56
CA ALA A 310 2.34 14.49 -18.55
C ALA A 310 0.96 13.81 -18.35
N GLY A 311 0.18 14.23 -17.36
CA GLY A 311 -1.17 13.72 -17.12
C GLY A 311 -1.25 12.41 -16.33
N PHE A 312 -0.17 11.99 -15.66
CA PHE A 312 -0.21 10.81 -14.81
C PHE A 312 -1.06 11.08 -13.55
N SER A 313 -1.93 10.12 -13.21
CA SER A 313 -2.74 10.21 -11.99
C SER A 313 -1.87 10.19 -10.74
N PHE A 314 -2.13 11.10 -9.81
CA PHE A 314 -1.48 11.12 -8.51
C PHE A 314 -2.19 10.16 -7.55
N ILE A 315 -1.43 9.29 -6.90
CA ILE A 315 -1.93 8.35 -5.88
C ILE A 315 -1.20 8.57 -4.56
N GLN A 316 -1.85 8.23 -3.46
CA GLN A 316 -1.32 8.50 -2.12
C GLN A 316 -0.08 7.66 -1.76
N MET A 317 0.12 6.52 -2.41
CA MET A 317 1.36 5.73 -2.25
C MET A 317 2.63 6.50 -2.68
N VAL A 318 2.50 7.49 -3.56
CA VAL A 318 3.65 8.30 -4.01
C VAL A 318 4.21 9.17 -2.87
N TYR A 319 3.49 9.38 -1.76
CA TYR A 319 4.03 10.08 -0.59
C TYR A 319 5.25 9.40 0.06
N ILE A 320 5.48 8.11 -0.23
CA ILE A 320 6.66 7.38 0.25
C ILE A 320 7.91 7.70 -0.60
N MET A 321 7.73 8.09 -1.86
CA MET A 321 8.81 8.33 -2.82
C MET A 321 9.88 9.34 -2.32
N PRO A 322 9.53 10.50 -1.71
CA PRO A 322 10.54 11.45 -1.25
C PRO A 322 11.52 10.86 -0.24
N PHE A 323 11.04 10.03 0.70
CA PHE A 323 11.91 9.36 1.67
C PHE A 323 12.86 8.38 1.00
N PHE A 324 12.37 7.65 0.00
CA PHE A 324 13.18 6.73 -0.78
C PHE A 324 14.29 7.45 -1.55
N VAL A 325 13.95 8.53 -2.27
CA VAL A 325 14.92 9.31 -3.06
C VAL A 325 15.92 10.04 -2.16
N LEU A 326 15.49 10.53 -1.00
CA LEU A 326 16.37 11.13 0.00
C LEU A 326 17.42 10.14 0.50
N ALA A 327 17.04 8.90 0.78
CA ALA A 327 17.97 7.87 1.25
C ALA A 327 19.06 7.58 0.21
N VAL A 328 18.67 7.35 -1.06
CA VAL A 328 19.61 7.07 -2.16
C VAL A 328 20.51 8.28 -2.44
N SER A 329 19.96 9.50 -2.45
CA SER A 329 20.72 10.72 -2.72
C SER A 329 21.73 11.04 -1.61
N ALA A 330 21.35 10.87 -0.35
CA ALA A 330 22.23 11.10 0.79
C ALA A 330 23.41 10.11 0.79
N ASP A 331 23.16 8.83 0.51
CA ASP A 331 24.21 7.81 0.38
C ASP A 331 25.22 8.18 -0.70
N ASN A 332 24.74 8.56 -1.90
CA ASN A 332 25.59 9.01 -3.00
C ASN A 332 26.40 10.27 -2.66
N ALA A 333 25.80 11.23 -1.92
CA ALA A 333 26.51 12.43 -1.48
C ALA A 333 27.66 12.11 -0.52
N PHE A 334 27.43 11.20 0.43
CA PHE A 334 28.47 10.75 1.36
C PHE A 334 29.55 9.91 0.68
N LEU A 335 29.20 9.10 -0.31
CA LEU A 335 30.16 8.32 -1.10
C LEU A 335 31.15 9.24 -1.82
N VAL A 336 30.66 10.27 -2.51
CA VAL A 336 31.51 11.27 -3.20
C VAL A 336 32.37 12.04 -2.19
N LEU A 337 31.78 12.46 -1.06
CA LEU A 337 32.51 13.16 0.00
C LEU A 337 33.62 12.29 0.59
N ASN A 338 33.36 11.01 0.83
CA ASN A 338 34.36 10.07 1.33
C ASN A 338 35.52 9.92 0.33
N ALA A 339 35.21 9.78 -0.96
CA ALA A 339 36.25 9.73 -1.99
C ALA A 339 37.05 11.03 -2.08
N TRP A 340 36.42 12.20 -1.93
CA TRP A 340 37.11 13.48 -1.85
C TRP A 340 38.08 13.53 -0.66
N ARG A 341 37.62 13.14 0.53
CA ARG A 341 38.44 13.10 1.76
C ARG A 341 39.61 12.13 1.68
N ASN A 342 39.47 11.03 0.95
CA ASN A 342 40.52 10.04 0.75
C ASN A 342 41.55 10.43 -0.33
N THR A 343 41.41 11.60 -0.98
CA THR A 343 42.44 12.10 -1.90
C THR A 343 43.60 12.76 -1.17
N HIS A 344 44.80 12.66 -1.74
CA HIS A 344 45.99 13.26 -1.14
C HIS A 344 45.89 14.80 -1.11
N PRO A 345 45.97 15.45 0.06
CA PRO A 345 45.65 16.88 0.21
C PRO A 345 46.61 17.81 -0.52
N LEU A 346 47.87 17.40 -0.71
CA LEU A 346 48.92 18.19 -1.39
C LEU A 346 48.84 18.14 -2.92
N ALA A 347 48.00 17.28 -3.50
CA ALA A 347 47.83 17.21 -4.95
C ALA A 347 46.96 18.39 -5.46
N GLU A 348 47.14 18.77 -6.73
CA GLU A 348 46.35 19.84 -7.34
C GLU A 348 44.83 19.57 -7.19
N THR A 349 44.07 20.59 -6.75
CA THR A 349 42.62 20.49 -6.50
C THR A 349 41.85 19.90 -7.67
N LYS A 350 42.21 20.28 -8.91
CA LYS A 350 41.58 19.76 -10.13
C LYS A 350 41.83 18.26 -10.30
N HIS A 351 43.05 17.80 -10.07
CA HIS A 351 43.42 16.39 -10.16
C HIS A 351 42.73 15.57 -9.05
N ARG A 352 42.69 16.08 -7.82
CA ARG A 352 41.96 15.46 -6.70
C ARG A 352 40.48 15.29 -7.03
N LEU A 353 39.84 16.34 -7.55
CA LEU A 353 38.42 16.32 -7.89
C LEU A 353 38.15 15.32 -9.01
N ALA A 354 38.94 15.33 -10.09
CA ALA A 354 38.80 14.38 -11.19
C ALA A 354 38.95 12.93 -10.72
N LYS A 355 39.91 12.67 -9.81
CA LYS A 355 40.13 11.33 -9.24
C LYS A 355 38.97 10.89 -8.35
N ALA A 356 38.48 11.77 -7.46
CA ALA A 356 37.40 11.45 -6.53
C ALA A 356 36.06 11.26 -7.24
N VAL A 357 35.70 12.16 -8.15
CA VAL A 357 34.46 12.07 -8.93
C VAL A 357 34.56 10.91 -9.91
N GLY A 358 35.70 10.74 -10.61
CA GLY A 358 35.88 9.66 -11.57
C GLY A 358 35.71 8.26 -10.97
N SER A 359 36.25 8.03 -9.76
CA SER A 359 36.11 6.73 -9.09
C SER A 359 34.71 6.46 -8.55
N THR A 360 34.01 7.49 -8.08
CA THR A 360 32.66 7.34 -7.48
C THR A 360 31.53 7.37 -8.49
N SER A 361 31.69 8.08 -9.60
CA SER A 361 30.65 8.24 -10.62
C SER A 361 30.21 6.91 -11.23
N VAL A 362 31.13 5.97 -11.42
CA VAL A 362 30.81 4.63 -11.94
C VAL A 362 29.92 3.87 -10.97
N SER A 363 30.24 3.93 -9.66
CA SER A 363 29.41 3.30 -8.62
C SER A 363 28.01 3.90 -8.57
N ILE A 364 27.91 5.24 -8.59
CA ILE A 364 26.63 5.96 -8.55
C ILE A 364 25.80 5.65 -9.80
N MET A 365 26.42 5.59 -10.97
CA MET A 365 25.75 5.24 -12.21
C MET A 365 25.20 3.81 -12.17
N ILE A 366 25.98 2.85 -11.64
CA ILE A 366 25.51 1.47 -11.48
C ILE A 366 24.30 1.43 -10.56
N THR A 367 24.37 2.06 -9.38
CA THR A 367 23.25 2.10 -8.42
C THR A 367 22.01 2.73 -9.04
N ALA A 368 22.14 3.88 -9.72
CA ALA A 368 21.02 4.57 -10.35
C ALA A 368 20.40 3.72 -11.49
N LEU A 369 21.23 3.03 -12.28
CA LEU A 369 20.75 2.13 -13.32
C LEU A 369 20.04 0.91 -12.74
N THR A 370 20.60 0.26 -11.71
CA THR A 370 19.99 -0.92 -11.10
C THR A 370 18.67 -0.56 -10.41
N ASP A 371 18.61 0.57 -9.72
CA ASP A 371 17.39 1.03 -9.06
C ASP A 371 16.35 1.45 -10.11
N GLY A 372 16.76 2.24 -11.10
CA GLY A 372 15.90 2.66 -12.21
C GLY A 372 15.29 1.48 -12.97
N LEU A 373 16.09 0.46 -13.28
CA LEU A 373 15.62 -0.78 -13.92
C LEU A 373 14.67 -1.57 -13.00
N SER A 374 14.98 -1.66 -11.71
CA SER A 374 14.12 -2.35 -10.73
C SER A 374 12.74 -1.70 -10.65
N PHE A 375 12.66 -0.37 -10.59
CA PHE A 375 11.38 0.34 -10.65
C PHE A 375 10.73 0.26 -12.03
N ALA A 376 11.50 0.27 -13.12
CA ALA A 376 10.96 0.09 -14.46
C ALA A 376 10.25 -1.28 -14.61
N VAL A 377 10.83 -2.37 -14.09
CA VAL A 377 10.17 -3.69 -14.04
C VAL A 377 8.87 -3.64 -13.22
N GLY A 378 8.85 -2.87 -12.14
CA GLY A 378 7.64 -2.65 -11.33
C GLY A 378 6.46 -2.04 -12.10
N THR A 379 6.71 -1.31 -13.20
CA THR A 379 5.65 -0.73 -14.05
C THR A 379 4.83 -1.75 -14.83
N ILE A 380 5.33 -2.99 -14.96
CA ILE A 380 4.68 -4.12 -15.63
C ILE A 380 3.69 -4.84 -14.69
N SER A 381 3.66 -4.49 -13.39
CA SER A 381 2.78 -5.10 -12.40
C SER A 381 1.30 -5.04 -12.80
N GLN A 382 0.52 -6.06 -12.45
CA GLN A 382 -0.92 -6.11 -12.71
C GLN A 382 -1.71 -5.12 -11.84
N PHE A 383 -1.13 -4.64 -10.74
CA PHE A 383 -1.77 -3.71 -9.81
C PHE A 383 -1.54 -2.25 -10.24
N PRO A 384 -2.57 -1.50 -10.65
CA PRO A 384 -2.41 -0.14 -11.17
C PRO A 384 -1.73 0.83 -10.20
N ALA A 385 -1.97 0.68 -8.89
CA ALA A 385 -1.32 1.50 -7.87
C ALA A 385 0.20 1.31 -7.85
N ILE A 386 0.69 0.07 -8.00
CA ILE A 386 2.12 -0.22 -8.04
C ILE A 386 2.73 0.34 -9.33
N ARG A 387 2.03 0.19 -10.47
CA ARG A 387 2.51 0.72 -11.76
C ARG A 387 2.80 2.22 -11.68
N ILE A 388 1.82 2.98 -11.17
CA ILE A 388 1.95 4.44 -11.02
C ILE A 388 3.10 4.75 -10.06
N PHE A 389 3.12 4.17 -8.86
CA PHE A 389 4.19 4.39 -7.88
C PHE A 389 5.59 4.13 -8.47
N CYS A 390 5.77 3.00 -9.16
CA CYS A 390 7.02 2.62 -9.79
C CYS A 390 7.43 3.58 -10.91
N THR A 391 6.49 4.09 -11.72
CA THR A 391 6.79 5.12 -12.73
C THR A 391 7.30 6.42 -12.09
N TYR A 392 6.69 6.84 -10.98
CA TYR A 392 7.15 8.02 -10.21
C TYR A 392 8.56 7.82 -9.65
N CYS A 393 8.83 6.69 -9.00
CA CYS A 393 10.15 6.38 -8.45
C CYS A 393 11.23 6.26 -9.54
N ALA A 394 10.94 5.58 -10.66
CA ALA A 394 11.90 5.41 -11.75
C ALA A 394 12.37 6.76 -12.31
N LEU A 395 11.44 7.70 -12.55
CA LEU A 395 11.79 9.04 -13.02
C LEU A 395 12.54 9.83 -11.94
N ALA A 396 12.12 9.75 -10.68
CA ALA A 396 12.75 10.47 -9.59
C ALA A 396 14.22 10.05 -9.36
N ILE A 397 14.53 8.76 -9.54
CA ILE A 397 15.90 8.24 -9.45
C ILE A 397 16.75 8.72 -10.63
N LEU A 398 16.19 8.73 -11.84
CA LEU A 398 16.87 9.29 -13.01
C LEU A 398 17.17 10.77 -12.82
N CYS A 399 16.20 11.56 -12.37
CA CYS A 399 16.41 12.98 -12.04
C CYS A 399 17.43 13.15 -10.90
N SER A 400 17.39 12.30 -9.87
CA SER A 400 18.35 12.31 -8.75
C SER A 400 19.78 12.08 -9.25
N PHE A 401 19.99 11.09 -10.12
CA PHE A 401 21.29 10.85 -10.75
C PHE A 401 21.80 12.08 -11.52
N LEU A 402 20.94 12.69 -12.35
CA LEU A 402 21.30 13.88 -13.11
C LEU A 402 21.69 15.06 -12.20
N PHE A 403 20.91 15.34 -11.15
CA PHE A 403 21.22 16.40 -10.20
C PHE A 403 22.44 16.09 -9.32
N GLN A 404 22.67 14.83 -9.00
CA GLN A 404 23.87 14.40 -8.29
C GLN A 404 25.12 14.64 -9.13
N MET A 405 25.10 14.28 -10.42
CA MET A 405 26.26 14.45 -11.31
C MET A 405 26.50 15.90 -11.73
N THR A 406 25.47 16.74 -11.76
CA THR A 406 25.58 18.14 -12.19
C THR A 406 25.66 19.10 -11.00
N PHE A 407 24.56 19.25 -10.26
CA PHE A 407 24.45 20.23 -9.18
C PHE A 407 25.35 19.87 -7.98
N PHE A 408 25.31 18.63 -7.48
CA PHE A 408 26.09 18.25 -6.31
C PHE A 408 27.60 18.30 -6.59
N VAL A 409 28.05 17.75 -7.73
CA VAL A 409 29.46 17.85 -8.15
C VAL A 409 29.90 19.31 -8.33
N SER A 410 29.03 20.19 -8.84
CA SER A 410 29.33 21.63 -8.93
C SER A 410 29.50 22.26 -7.55
N CYS A 411 28.65 21.91 -6.58
CA CYS A 411 28.81 22.34 -5.19
C CYS A 411 30.10 21.81 -4.56
N LEU A 412 30.50 20.59 -4.89
CA LEU A 412 31.78 20.01 -4.46
C LEU A 412 32.96 20.81 -5.02
N VAL A 413 32.93 21.22 -6.29
CA VAL A 413 33.97 22.05 -6.91
C VAL A 413 34.15 23.36 -6.15
N LEU A 414 33.04 24.03 -5.81
CA LEU A 414 33.07 25.28 -5.04
C LEU A 414 33.60 25.04 -3.61
N CYS A 415 33.22 23.93 -2.98
CA CYS A 415 33.76 23.54 -1.67
C CYS A 415 35.26 23.25 -1.73
N ALA A 416 35.74 22.60 -2.79
CA ALA A 416 37.14 22.31 -3.02
C ALA A 416 37.98 23.58 -3.23
N GLN A 417 37.44 24.56 -3.98
CA GLN A 417 38.07 25.88 -4.16
C GLN A 417 38.12 26.69 -2.85
N ARG A 418 37.07 26.58 -2.01
CA ARG A 418 37.04 27.18 -0.68
C ARG A 418 38.12 26.57 0.22
N GLU A 419 38.21 25.24 0.21
CA GLU A 419 39.21 24.47 0.97
C GLU A 419 40.63 24.86 0.56
N SER A 420 40.93 24.92 -0.75
CA SER A 420 42.26 25.34 -1.24
C SER A 420 42.60 26.80 -0.94
N SER A 421 41.59 27.66 -0.78
CA SER A 421 41.75 29.06 -0.38
C SER A 421 41.89 29.27 1.14
N ASN A 422 41.95 28.20 1.94
CA ASN A 422 41.99 28.22 3.41
C ASN A 422 40.88 29.11 4.03
N ARG A 423 39.66 28.99 3.51
CA ARG A 423 38.51 29.77 4.02
C ARG A 423 37.66 28.95 4.97
N HIS A 424 37.11 29.59 5.99
CA HIS A 424 36.19 28.99 6.96
C HIS A 424 34.95 28.42 6.25
N CYS A 425 34.45 27.28 6.72
CA CYS A 425 33.33 26.54 6.12
C CYS A 425 31.96 27.23 6.10
N LEU A 426 31.72 28.23 6.95
CA LEU A 426 30.43 28.92 7.10
C LEU A 426 30.57 30.43 6.82
N CYS A 427 31.55 31.08 7.46
CA CYS A 427 31.76 32.53 7.32
C CYS A 427 32.56 32.93 6.06
N LEU A 428 33.16 31.96 5.35
CA LEU A 428 33.99 32.19 4.14
C LEU A 428 35.20 33.12 4.33
N TRP A 429 35.54 33.49 5.57
CA TRP A 429 36.73 34.28 5.89
C TRP A 429 38.00 33.43 5.77
N ARG A 430 39.11 34.03 5.35
CA ARG A 430 40.41 33.35 5.33
C ARG A 430 40.87 33.06 6.75
N VAL A 431 41.23 31.81 7.01
CA VAL A 431 41.78 31.35 8.28
C VAL A 431 43.29 31.24 8.09
N HIS A 432 44.07 31.90 8.95
CA HIS A 432 45.51 31.72 8.94
C HIS A 432 45.87 30.33 9.45
N PRO A 433 46.82 29.63 8.81
CA PRO A 433 47.30 28.36 9.31
C PRO A 433 47.85 28.54 10.74
N ARG A 434 47.54 27.60 11.63
CA ARG A 434 48.22 27.52 12.93
C ARG A 434 49.70 27.22 12.64
N VAL A 435 50.53 28.24 12.85
CA VAL A 435 52.00 28.31 12.77
C VAL A 435 52.74 26.96 12.81
N GLU A 436 53.44 26.64 11.72
CA GLU A 436 54.89 26.35 11.59
C GLU A 436 55.69 25.78 12.81
N SER A 437 55.20 24.81 13.58
CA SER A 437 56.02 24.15 14.63
C SER A 437 56.28 22.66 14.45
N ASP A 438 55.84 22.03 13.36
CA ASP A 438 55.95 20.57 13.15
C ASP A 438 56.58 20.16 11.80
N LEU A 439 57.38 21.03 11.16
CA LEU A 439 58.07 20.69 9.89
C LEU A 439 59.09 19.52 9.99
N ASN A 440 59.30 18.95 11.19
CA ASN A 440 60.18 17.79 11.41
C ASN A 440 59.45 16.52 11.89
N GLN A 441 58.12 16.47 11.86
CA GLN A 441 57.40 15.23 12.16
C GLN A 441 56.59 14.78 10.95
N GLU A 442 56.87 13.57 10.46
CA GLU A 442 56.04 12.91 9.46
C GLU A 442 54.56 12.98 9.90
N PRO A 443 53.65 13.37 9.01
CA PRO A 443 52.26 13.55 9.40
C PRO A 443 51.63 12.19 9.73
N LYS A 444 51.36 11.97 11.01
CA LYS A 444 50.58 10.82 11.50
C LYS A 444 49.10 11.00 11.17
N TRP A 445 48.71 10.58 9.97
CA TRP A 445 47.30 10.50 9.58
C TRP A 445 46.64 9.29 10.24
N ARG A 446 46.09 9.46 11.46
CA ARG A 446 45.15 8.49 12.05
C ARG A 446 43.72 8.99 11.82
N VAL A 447 42.98 8.30 10.96
CA VAL A 447 41.52 8.43 10.88
C VAL A 447 40.91 8.02 12.23
N PRO A 448 40.02 8.84 12.84
CA PRO A 448 39.23 8.38 13.97
C PRO A 448 38.31 7.26 13.51
N SER A 449 38.62 6.03 13.92
CA SER A 449 37.85 4.81 13.67
C SER A 449 36.55 4.82 14.49
N LEU A 450 35.58 5.63 14.10
CA LEU A 450 34.34 5.76 14.88
C LEU A 450 33.04 5.45 14.12
N VAL A 451 33.08 5.01 12.84
CA VAL A 451 31.83 4.62 12.15
C VAL A 451 31.93 3.40 11.21
N PHE A 452 33.12 3.00 10.72
CA PHE A 452 33.24 1.79 9.90
C PHE A 452 34.31 0.85 10.46
N GLY A 453 33.86 -0.35 10.83
CA GLY A 453 34.73 -1.44 11.28
C GLY A 453 35.73 -1.83 10.20
N GLU A 454 36.94 -2.17 10.64
CA GLU A 454 38.04 -2.62 9.80
C GLU A 454 37.63 -3.86 8.99
N LEU A 455 37.56 -3.71 7.67
CA LEU A 455 37.57 -4.83 6.73
C LEU A 455 38.80 -4.68 5.83
N GLY A 456 39.79 -5.54 6.08
CA GLY A 456 40.75 -6.00 5.09
C GLY A 456 42.01 -5.15 4.91
N ARG A 457 43.04 -5.44 5.70
CA ARG A 457 44.44 -5.17 5.32
C ARG A 457 45.32 -6.36 5.68
N SER A 458 45.40 -7.34 4.77
CA SER A 458 46.57 -8.21 4.69
C SER A 458 46.86 -8.55 3.23
N GLU A 459 47.74 -7.77 2.61
CA GLU A 459 48.58 -8.26 1.52
C GLU A 459 49.85 -7.40 1.54
N ASN A 460 50.80 -7.84 2.36
CA ASN A 460 52.19 -7.48 2.17
C ASN A 460 52.76 -8.43 1.12
N ARG A 461 53.37 -7.85 0.10
CA ARG A 461 54.33 -8.51 -0.77
C ARG A 461 55.58 -8.84 0.04
N ASP A 462 56.12 -10.02 -0.18
CA ASP A 462 57.49 -10.20 -0.64
C ASP A 462 57.45 -10.97 -1.97
#